data_AF-A0A2N9XPD2-F1
#
_entry.id   AF-A0A2N9XPD2-F1
#
_cell.length_a   1.000
_cell.length_b   1.000
_cell.length_c   1.000
_cell.angle_alpha   90.00
_cell.angle_beta   90.00
_cell.angle_gamma   90.00
#
_symmetry.space_group_name_H-M   'P 1'
#
loop_
_entity.id
_entity.type
_entity.pdbx_description
1 polymer ?
#
loop_
_entity_poly.entity_id
_entity_poly.type
_entity_poly.pdbx_seq_one_letter_code
_entity_poly.pdbx_strand_id
1 'polypeptide(L)' 'MNWSTIIEDLQKAGYSQKQIAHYCNCSQGAISQIKAKFSQNNTTHNKTVSFDLGNKLIDLHNNVVGKNVCN' A
#
# COMPACT_ATOMS: atom_id res chain seq x y z
N MET A 1 4.08 3.57 -10.17
CA MET A 1 3.99 3.50 -8.70
C MET A 1 3.85 2.05 -8.30
N ASN A 2 4.80 1.49 -7.54
CA ASN A 2 4.77 0.08 -7.15
C ASN A 2 4.04 -0.08 -5.82
N TRP A 3 2.72 -0.26 -5.87
CA TRP A 3 1.89 -0.37 -4.66
C TRP A 3 2.27 -1.56 -3.78
N SER A 4 2.76 -2.67 -4.36
CA SER A 4 3.29 -3.80 -3.58
C SER A 4 4.46 -3.39 -2.71
N THR A 5 5.41 -2.62 -3.26
CA THR A 5 6.58 -2.11 -2.52
C THR A 5 6.15 -1.18 -1.39
N ILE A 6 5.20 -0.27 -1.65
CA ILE A 6 4.65 0.63 -0.62
C ILE A 6 4.05 -0.18 0.54
N ILE A 7 3.23 -1.20 0.23
CA ILE A 7 2.63 -2.06 1.25
C ILE A 7 3.70 -2.86 1.98
N GLU A 8 4.70 -3.41 1.29
CA GLU A 8 5.79 -4.16 1.89
C GLU A 8 6.63 -3.31 2.85
N ASP A 9 6.94 -2.07 2.49
CA ASP A 9 7.69 -1.16 3.36
C ASP A 9 6.89 -0.80 4.61
N LEU A 10 5.58 -0.58 4.48
CA LEU A 10 4.69 -0.40 5.63
C LEU A 10 4.66 -1.63 6.54
N GLN A 11 4.65 -2.84 5.96
CA GLN A 11 4.74 -4.09 6.72
C GLN A 11 6.08 -4.22 7.45
N LYS A 12 7.20 -3.85 6.81
CA LYS A 12 8.53 -3.82 7.42
C LYS A 12 8.62 -2.81 8.56
N ALA A 13 7.88 -1.71 8.46
CA ALA A 13 7.77 -0.72 9.54
C ALA A 13 6.83 -1.16 10.69
N GLY A 14 6.26 -2.37 10.64
CA GLY A 14 5.46 -2.96 11.71
C GLY A 14 3.94 -2.84 11.52
N TYR A 15 3.47 -2.32 10.38
CA TYR A 15 2.03 -2.22 10.11
C TYR A 15 1.48 -3.51 9.51
N SER A 16 0.46 -4.07 10.14
CA SER A 16 -0.30 -5.18 9.55
C SER A 16 -1.19 -4.72 8.39
N GLN A 17 -1.54 -5.63 7.48
CA GLN A 17 -2.46 -5.33 6.37
C GLN A 17 -3.82 -4.80 6.87
N LYS A 18 -4.28 -5.25 8.04
CA LYS A 18 -5.50 -4.76 8.68
C LYS A 18 -5.38 -3.30 9.11
N GLN A 19 -4.24 -2.91 9.68
CA GLN A 19 -3.97 -1.52 10.07
C GLN A 19 -3.85 -0.60 8.85
N ILE A 20 -3.14 -1.05 7.80
CA ILE A 20 -3.03 -0.32 6.54
C ILE A 20 -4.42 -0.10 5.92
N ALA A 21 -5.23 -1.16 5.89
CA ALA A 21 -6.60 -1.10 5.37
C ALA A 21 -7.47 -0.13 6.19
N HIS A 22 -7.36 -0.16 7.52
CA HIS A 22 -8.08 0.75 8.40
C HIS A 22 -7.70 2.22 8.15
N TYR A 23 -6.39 2.52 8.05
CA TYR A 23 -5.91 3.88 7.75
C TYR A 23 -6.39 4.37 6.37
N CYS A 24 -6.37 3.48 5.38
CA CYS A 24 -6.77 3.80 4.03
C CYS A 24 -8.31 3.80 3.83
N ASN A 25 -9.08 3.57 4.89
CA ASN A 25 -10.53 3.37 4.87
C ASN A 25 -10.99 2.38 3.78
N CYS A 26 -10.27 1.27 3.67
CA CYS A 26 -10.55 0.23 2.69
C CYS A 26 -10.60 -1.14 3.37
N SER A 27 -11.13 -2.14 2.67
CA SER A 27 -11.19 -3.50 3.19
C SER A 27 -9.81 -4.14 3.17
N GLN A 28 -9.50 -5.02 4.14
CA GLN A 28 -8.27 -5.83 4.13
C GLN A 28 -8.11 -6.61 2.81
N GLY A 29 -9.21 -7.08 2.22
CA GLY A 29 -9.22 -7.72 0.91
C GLY A 29 -8.79 -6.82 -0.25
N ALA A 30 -8.94 -5.49 -0.13
CA ALA A 30 -8.43 -4.54 -1.12
C ALA A 30 -6.90 -4.46 -1.06
N ILE A 31 -6.31 -4.37 0.13
CA ILE A 31 -4.85 -4.40 0.33
C ILE A 31 -4.25 -5.72 -0.16
N SER A 32 -4.90 -6.85 0.14
CA SER A 32 -4.49 -8.17 -0.35
C SER A 32 -4.52 -8.26 -1.89
N GLN A 33 -5.58 -7.73 -2.52
CA GLN A 33 -5.67 -7.69 -3.99
C GLN A 33 -4.60 -6.79 -4.61
N ILE A 34 -4.29 -5.64 -4.01
CA ILE A 34 -3.23 -4.75 -4.49
C ILE A 34 -1.87 -5.46 -4.41
N LYS A 35 -1.60 -6.18 -3.32
CA LYS A 35 -0.37 -6.97 -3.16
C LYS A 35 -0.29 -8.13 -4.17
N ALA A 36 -1.36 -8.91 -4.29
CA ALA A 36 -1.40 -10.10 -5.16
C ALA A 36 -1.30 -9.76 -6.66
N LYS A 37 -1.99 -8.69 -7.10
CA LYS A 37 -2.01 -8.31 -8.53
C LYS A 37 -0.70 -7.71 -9.02
N PHE A 38 0.08 -7.05 -8.17
CA PHE A 38 1.39 -6.53 -8.54
C PHE A 38 2.50 -7.59 -8.56
N SER A 39 2.28 -8.74 -7.90
CA SER A 39 3.17 -9.89 -7.99
C SER A 39 3.02 -10.67 -9.31
N GLN A 40 1.85 -10.59 -9.96
CA GLN A 40 1.66 -11.15 -11.29
C GLN A 40 2.07 -10.12 -12.34
N ASN A 41 3.35 -10.18 -12.71
CA ASN A 41 3.84 -9.52 -13.91
C ASN A 41 2.90 -9.82 -15.09
N ASN A 42 2.48 -8.77 -15.80
CA ASN A 42 2.27 -8.79 -17.26
C ASN A 42 0.88 -9.04 -17.89
N THR A 43 -0.27 -8.68 -17.30
CA THR A 43 -1.52 -8.66 -18.09
C THR A 43 -2.47 -7.51 -17.74
N THR A 44 -2.41 -6.44 -18.55
CA THR A 44 -3.49 -5.58 -19.12
C THR A 44 -4.72 -5.16 -18.28
N HIS A 45 -4.80 -5.47 -17.00
CA HIS A 45 -5.90 -5.17 -16.10
C HIS A 45 -5.38 -4.70 -14.74
N ASN A 46 -4.54 -3.66 -14.77
CA ASN A 46 -4.25 -2.85 -13.60
C ASN A 46 -5.57 -2.20 -13.16
N LYS A 47 -6.28 -2.86 -12.23
CA LYS A 47 -7.40 -2.23 -11.53
C LYS A 47 -6.79 -1.02 -10.83
N THR A 48 -7.04 0.16 -11.39
CA THR A 48 -6.44 1.40 -10.94
C THR A 48 -6.86 1.56 -9.49
N VAL A 49 -5.89 1.62 -8.57
CA VAL A 49 -6.14 1.99 -7.19
C VAL A 49 -6.84 3.35 -7.25
N SER A 50 -8.01 3.48 -6.65
CA SER A 50 -8.74 4.75 -6.64
C SER A 50 -7.81 5.86 -6.16
N PHE A 51 -7.88 7.03 -6.78
CA PHE A 51 -7.00 8.16 -6.48
C PHE A 51 -6.92 8.47 -4.97
N ASP A 52 -8.07 8.44 -4.28
CA ASP A 52 -8.17 8.60 -2.82
C ASP A 52 -7.38 7.54 -2.03
N LEU A 53 -7.50 6.26 -2.41
CA LEU A 53 -6.77 5.16 -1.80
C LEU A 53 -5.27 5.27 -2.07
N GLY A 54 -4.89 5.68 -3.28
CA GLY A 54 -3.51 5.93 -3.65
C GLY A 54 -2.88 7.02 -2.80
N ASN A 55 -3.54 8.17 -2.66
CA ASN A 55 -3.07 9.28 -1.83
C ASN A 55 -2.93 8.89 -0.36
N LYS A 56 -3.90 8.16 0.21
CA LYS A 56 -3.81 7.69 1.61
C LYS A 56 -2.67 6.69 1.83
N LEU A 57 -2.41 5.80 0.88
CA LEU A 57 -1.28 4.88 0.94
C LEU A 57 0.06 5.61 0.89
N ILE A 58 0.18 6.61 0.01
CA ILE A 58 1.38 7.44 -0.11
C ILE A 58 1.58 8.25 1.17
N ASP A 59 0.53 8.87 1.68
CA ASP A 59 0.58 9.66 2.91
C ASP A 59 1.02 8.81 4.11
N LEU A 60 0.47 7.60 4.24
CA LEU A 60 0.88 6.65 5.27
C LEU A 60 2.35 6.23 5.11
N HIS A 61 2.78 5.92 3.88
CA HIS A 61 4.15 5.53 3.58
C HIS A 61 5.14 6.67 3.86
N ASN A 62 4.82 7.89 3.47
CA ASN A 62 5.64 9.06 3.79
C ASN A 62 5.71 9.32 5.30
N ASN A 63 4.61 9.14 6.03
CA ASN A 63 4.60 9.31 7.48
C ASN A 63 5.39 8.24 8.23
N VAL A 64 5.40 7.01 7.73
CA VAL A 64 6.00 5.86 8.42
C VAL A 64 7.44 5.61 7.96
N VAL A 65 7.65 5.57 6.64
CA VAL A 65 8.94 5.27 6.00
C VAL A 65 9.72 6.55 5.72
N GLY A 66 9.05 7.62 5.27
CA GLY A 66 9.69 8.91 5.02
C GLY A 66 10.24 9.61 6.27
N LYS A 67 9.64 9.39 7.45
CA LYS A 67 10.20 9.84 8.75
C LYS A 67 11.38 9.00 9.24
N ASN A 68 11.60 7.82 8.66
CA ASN A 68 12.71 6.93 9.07
C ASN A 68 14.05 7.32 8.41
N VAL A 69 14.08 8.37 7.60
CA VAL A 69 15.30 8.91 6.93
C VAL A 69 15.97 10.01 7.77
N CYS A 70 15.40 10.40 8.90
CA CYS A 70 15.99 11.38 9.81
C CYS A 70 16.03 10.85 11.25
N ASN A 71 16.89 9.86 11.50
CA ASN A 71 17.47 9.61 12.82
C ASN A 71 18.87 9.00 12.70
#